data_AF-S2X0W8-F1
#
_entry.id   AF-S2X0W8-F1
#
_cell.length_a   1.000
_cell.length_b   1.000
_cell.length_c   1.000
_cell.angle_alpha   90.00
_cell.angle_beta   90.00
_cell.angle_gamma   90.00
#
_symmetry.space_group_name_H-M   'P 1'
#
loop_
_entity.id
_entity.type
_entity.pdbx_description
1 polymer ?
#
loop_
_entity_poly.entity_id
_entity_poly.type
_entity_poly.pdbx_seq_one_letter_code
_entity_poly.pdbx_strand_id
1 'polypeptide(L)' 'MEKIKNAAGKTICRADSRLKQIEIVHKGLRSLIWFDEQGRLCQRHVPLSERDDCCLKRRH' A
#
# COMPACT_ATOMS: atom_id res chain seq x y z
N MET A 1 -1.55 -5.73 6.35
CA MET A 1 -0.88 -6.09 5.08
C MET A 1 0.09 -7.24 5.25
N GLU A 2 -0.11 -8.31 4.48
CA GLU A 2 0.81 -9.44 4.32
C GLU A 2 1.99 -9.06 3.42
N LYS A 3 3.21 -9.53 3.71
CA LYS A 3 4.41 -9.26 2.90
C LYS A 3 4.60 -10.36 1.86
N ILE A 4 4.58 -9.99 0.59
CA ILE A 4 4.87 -10.91 -0.52
C ILE A 4 6.35 -10.81 -0.85
N LYS A 5 7.03 -11.95 -0.87
CA LYS A 5 8.46 -12.07 -1.16
C LYS A 5 8.68 -12.81 -2.47
N ASN A 6 9.74 -12.46 -3.19
CA ASN A 6 10.19 -13.26 -4.33
C ASN A 6 10.94 -14.53 -3.86
N ALA A 7 11.36 -15.38 -4.81
CA ALA A 7 12.11 -16.61 -4.53
C ALA A 7 13.44 -16.37 -3.80
N ALA A 8 14.03 -15.17 -3.92
CA ALA A 8 15.23 -14.77 -3.19
C ALA A 8 14.94 -14.21 -1.78
N GLY A 9 13.69 -14.24 -1.31
CA GLY A 9 13.28 -13.76 0.01
C GLY A 9 13.14 -12.23 0.13
N LYS A 10 13.34 -11.47 -0.94
CA LYS A 10 13.17 -10.01 -0.96
C LYS A 10 11.68 -9.67 -1.02
N THR A 11 11.23 -8.76 -0.17
CA THR A 11 9.85 -8.26 -0.20
C THR A 11 9.64 -7.43 -1.48
N ILE A 12 8.67 -7.81 -2.29
CA ILE A 12 8.34 -7.13 -3.56
C ILE A 12 7.11 -6.23 -3.43
N CYS A 13 6.14 -6.64 -2.61
CA CYS A 13 4.96 -5.85 -2.32
C CYS A 13 4.32 -6.30 -1.00
N ARG A 14 3.30 -5.58 -0.58
CA ARG A 14 2.42 -5.98 0.52
C ARG A 14 0.99 -6.03 0.04
N ALA A 15 0.22 -7.01 0.49
CA ALA A 15 -1.18 -7.16 0.12
C ALA A 15 -2.08 -6.98 1.35
N ASP A 16 -3.16 -6.23 1.19
CA ASP A 16 -4.24 -6.12 2.16
C ASP A 16 -5.48 -6.84 1.62
N SER A 17 -5.81 -7.99 2.22
CA SER A 17 -6.99 -8.76 1.83
C SER A 17 -8.30 -8.09 2.25
N ARG A 18 -8.30 -7.23 3.27
CA ARG A 18 -9.51 -6.51 3.74
C ARG A 18 -9.83 -5.34 2.83
N LEU A 19 -8.80 -4.57 2.47
CA LEU A 19 -8.92 -3.42 1.58
C LEU A 19 -8.84 -3.80 0.09
N LYS A 20 -8.57 -5.08 -0.23
CA LYS A 20 -8.31 -5.59 -1.59
C LYS A 20 -7.27 -4.74 -2.34
N GLN A 21 -6.19 -4.41 -1.63
CA GLN A 21 -5.22 -3.41 -2.05
C GLN A 21 -3.80 -3.96 -1.99
N ILE A 22 -2.99 -3.61 -2.99
CA ILE A 22 -1.57 -3.95 -3.09
C ILE A 22 -0.75 -2.67 -2.88
N GLU A 23 0.27 -2.77 -2.03
CA GLU A 23 1.25 -1.72 -1.78
C GLU A 23 2.61 -2.13 -2.37
N ILE A 24 3.17 -1.28 -3.22
CA ILE A 24 4.52 -1.44 -3.77
C ILE A 24 5.37 -0.27 -3.30
N VAL A 25 6.46 -0.56 -2.59
CA VAL A 25 7.42 0.45 -2.12
C VAL A 25 8.69 0.34 -2.95
N HIS A 26 8.99 1.39 -3.71
CA HIS A 26 10.17 1.44 -4.56
C HIS A 26 10.77 2.84 -4.57
N LYS A 27 12.08 2.95 -4.26
CA LYS A 27 12.85 4.21 -4.28
C LYS A 27 12.18 5.38 -3.53
N GLY A 28 11.62 5.12 -2.35
CA GLY A 28 10.95 6.16 -1.55
C GLY A 28 9.57 6.56 -2.06
N LEU A 29 9.03 5.87 -3.07
CA LEU A 29 7.65 6.02 -3.54
C LEU A 29 6.82 4.81 -3.12
N ARG A 30 5.63 5.06 -2.57
CA ARG A 30 4.62 4.07 -2.28
C ARG A 30 3.55 4.13 -3.36
N SER A 31 3.31 3.02 -4.03
CA SER A 31 2.23 2.86 -5.00
C SER A 31 1.16 1.97 -4.40
N LEU A 32 -0.08 2.44 -4.40
CA LEU A 32 -1.26 1.73 -3.94
C LEU A 32 -2.07 1.33 -5.16
N ILE A 33 -2.43 0.06 -5.29
CA ILE A 33 -3.14 -0.49 -6.43
C ILE A 33 -4.33 -1.30 -5.91
N TRP A 34 -5.52 -1.08 -6.45
CA TRP A 34 -6.72 -1.82 -6.07
C TRP A 34 -7.71 -1.85 -7.24
N PHE A 35 -8.73 -2.69 -7.13
CA PHE A 35 -9.89 -2.66 -8.03
C PHE A 35 -11.06 -2.00 -7.32
N ASP A 36 -11.77 -1.10 -8.00
CA ASP A 36 -13.02 -0.54 -7.47
C ASP A 36 -14.17 -1.56 -7.56
N GLU A 37 -15.36 -1.16 -7.08
CA GLU A 37 -16.55 -2.02 -7.09
C GLU A 37 -17.04 -2.39 -8.50
N GLN A 38 -16.61 -1.64 -9.53
CA GLN A 38 -16.92 -1.91 -10.93
C GLN A 38 -15.82 -2.77 -11.60
N GLY A 39 -14.82 -3.21 -10.83
CA GLY A 39 -13.70 -3.99 -11.34
C GLY A 39 -12.69 -3.16 -12.14
N ARG A 40 -12.71 -1.83 -12.03
CA ARG A 40 -11.74 -0.96 -12.71
C ARG A 40 -10.46 -0.86 -11.88
N LEU A 41 -9.33 -0.85 -12.56
CA LEU A 41 -8.03 -0.69 -11.93
C LEU A 41 -7.86 0.76 -11.44
N CYS A 42 -7.61 0.92 -10.15
CA CYS A 42 -7.26 2.18 -9.52
C CYS A 42 -5.80 2.12 -9.03
N GLN A 43 -5.08 3.23 -9.20
CA GLN A 43 -3.71 3.36 -8.71
C GLN A 43 -3.45 4.75 -8.14
N ARG A 44 -2.68 4.83 -7.05
CA ARG A 44 -2.25 6.09 -6.43
C ARG A 44 -0.78 5.99 -6.03
N HIS A 45 0.01 7.00 -6.39
CA HIS A 45 1.40 7.11 -5.98
C HIS A 45 1.54 8.20 -4.90
N VAL A 46 2.21 7.87 -3.81
CA VAL A 46 2.49 8.80 -2.70
C VAL A 46 3.95 8.68 -2.27
N PRO A 47 4.66 9.79 -2.03
CA PRO A 47 5.99 9.74 -1.42
C PRO A 47 5.95 9.06 -0.04
N LEU A 48 6.97 8.27 0.31
CA LEU A 48 7.09 7.69 1.66
C LEU A 48 7.42 8.74 2.73
N SER A 49 7.80 9.96 2.33
CA SER A 49 8.07 11.07 3.25
C SER A 49 6.81 11.58 3.95
N GLU A 50 5.61 11.25 3.45
CA GLU A 50 4.36 11.44 4.19
C GLU A 50 4.20 10.28 5.17
N ARG A 51 4.93 10.35 6.30
CA ARG A 51 4.58 9.56 7.49
C ARG A 51 3.12 9.85 7.85
N ASP A 52 2.42 8.80 8.25
CA ASP A 52 1.04 8.80 8.71
C ASP A 52 0.78 9.81 9.86
N ASP A 53 0.55 11.09 9.56
CA ASP A 53 0.11 12.10 10.53
C ASP A 53 -1.41 12.02 10.82
N CYS A 54 -2.08 10.95 10.40
CA CYS A 54 -3.51 10.75 10.66
C CYS A 54 -3.80 9.87 11.90
N CYS A 55 -2.78 9.41 12.64
CA CYS A 55 -2.98 8.65 13.88
C CYS A 55 -2.98 9.51 15.17
N LEU A 56 -2.99 10.85 15.10
CA LEU A 56 -2.92 11.71 16.30
C LEU A 56 -4.09 12.67 16.53
N LYS A 57 -5.22 12.56 15.79
CA LYS A 57 -6.42 13.39 16.07
C LYS A 57 -7.71 12.58 16.18
N ARG A 58 -7.74 11.60 17.10
CA ARG A 58 -8.97 11.13 17.77
C ARG A 58 -8.67 10.76 19.23
N ARG A 59 -8.19 11.74 19.99
CA ARG A 59 -8.35 11.79 21.45
C ARG A 59 -8.68 13.23 21.81
N HIS A 60 -9.97 13.52 21.84
CA HIS A 60 -10.69 14.26 22.89
C HIS A 60 -12.14 14.47 22.41
#